data_AF-A0A0T2YQJ8-F1
#
_entry.id   AF-A0A0T2YQJ8-F1
#
_cell.length_a   1.000
_cell.length_b   1.000
_cell.length_c   1.000
_cell.angle_alpha   90.00
_cell.angle_beta   90.00
_cell.angle_gamma   90.00
#
_symmetry.space_group_name_H-M   'P 1'
#
loop_
_entity.id
_entity.type
_entity.pdbx_description
1 polymer ?
#
loop_
_entity_poly.entity_id
_entity_poly.type
_entity_poly.pdbx_seq_one_letter_code
_entity_poly.pdbx_strand_id
1 'polypeptide(L)'
;MQAIGASPISTTRFVQILPQDCGTGTLRVATLGVPAADQTHTFNLLRAPGPSPAIADLQEPAAFSCTISSAARSCVTSGVVNFNAGDAIELQWINSATVLAQAVPGPIGIAFSCN
;
A
#
# COMPACT_ATOMS: atom_id res chain seq x y z
N MET A 1 -11.67 -18.32 -1.67
CA MET A 1 -10.47 -17.94 -2.44
C MET A 1 -10.94 -17.25 -3.70
N GLN A 2 -11.00 -15.91 -3.70
CA GLN A 2 -11.42 -15.16 -4.89
C GLN A 2 -10.19 -15.02 -5.78
N ALA A 3 -10.25 -15.60 -6.99
CA ALA A 3 -9.24 -15.38 -8.01
C ALA A 3 -9.30 -13.91 -8.42
N ILE A 4 -8.29 -13.15 -8.01
CA ILE A 4 -8.13 -11.77 -8.45
C ILE A 4 -7.66 -11.86 -9.91
N GLY A 5 -8.61 -11.76 -10.84
CA GLY A 5 -8.32 -11.55 -12.26
C GLY A 5 -7.39 -10.35 -12.41
N ALA A 6 -6.59 -10.35 -13.47
CA ALA A 6 -5.52 -9.39 -13.75
C ALA A 6 -6.03 -7.94 -14.00
N SER A 7 -6.75 -7.36 -13.04
CA SER A 7 -7.01 -5.94 -12.98
C SER A 7 -5.69 -5.24 -12.72
N PRO A 8 -5.30 -4.25 -13.54
CA PRO A 8 -4.13 -3.45 -13.23
C PRO A 8 -4.34 -2.83 -11.86
N ILE A 9 -3.39 -3.03 -10.94
CA ILE A 9 -3.42 -2.46 -9.57
C ILE A 9 -3.64 -0.93 -9.61
N SER A 10 -3.41 -0.28 -10.76
CA SER A 10 -3.49 1.17 -10.98
C SER A 10 -4.88 1.75 -10.68
N THR A 11 -5.95 0.95 -10.74
CA THR A 11 -7.31 1.41 -10.43
C THR A 11 -7.99 0.65 -9.29
N THR A 12 -7.30 -0.33 -8.69
CA THR A 12 -7.88 -1.16 -7.62
C THR A 12 -7.57 -0.54 -6.27
N ARG A 13 -8.62 -0.17 -5.53
CA ARG A 13 -8.50 0.39 -4.17
C ARG A 13 -8.68 -0.73 -3.16
N PHE A 14 -7.67 -0.94 -2.32
CA PHE A 14 -7.76 -1.85 -1.18
C PHE A 14 -7.95 -1.02 0.08
N VAL A 15 -9.16 -1.04 0.62
CA VAL A 15 -9.55 -0.26 1.81
C VAL A 15 -9.85 -1.21 2.95
N GLN A 16 -9.35 -0.90 4.14
CA GLN A 16 -9.62 -1.65 5.37
C GLN A 16 -9.94 -0.70 6.52
N ILE A 17 -10.93 -1.05 7.35
CA ILE A 17 -11.21 -0.33 8.60
C ILE A 17 -10.24 -0.82 9.69
N LEU A 18 -9.65 0.11 10.42
CA LEU A 18 -8.82 -0.20 11.58
C LEU A 18 -9.71 -0.71 12.73
N PRO A 19 -9.42 -1.92 13.26
CA PRO A 19 -10.20 -2.48 14.38
C PRO A 19 -9.81 -1.89 15.74
N GLN A 20 -8.70 -1.16 15.82
CA GLN A 20 -8.12 -0.63 17.05
C GLN A 20 -7.33 0.65 16.76
N ASP A 21 -7.04 1.40 17.82
CA ASP A 21 -6.15 2.57 17.76
C ASP A 21 -4.73 2.16 17.37
N CYS A 22 -4.02 3.06 16.69
CA CYS A 22 -2.71 2.82 16.10
C CYS A 22 -1.78 3.96 16.49
N GLY A 23 -0.86 3.70 17.42
CA GLY A 23 0.17 4.65 17.84
C GLY A 23 1.41 4.62 16.94
N THR A 24 1.76 3.44 16.43
CA THR A 24 2.81 3.29 15.43
C THR A 24 2.34 2.38 14.30
N GLY A 25 2.35 2.89 13.07
CA GLY A 25 2.08 2.10 11.89
C GLY A 25 3.36 1.55 11.27
N THR A 26 3.26 0.42 10.57
CA THR A 26 4.33 -0.11 9.72
C THR A 26 3.75 -0.58 8.39
N LEU A 27 4.22 0.00 7.30
CA LEU A 27 3.91 -0.40 5.93
C LEU A 27 5.05 -1.27 5.40
N ARG A 28 4.70 -2.41 4.82
CA ARG A 28 5.62 -3.34 4.16
C ARG A 28 5.11 -3.63 2.75
N VAL A 29 6.00 -3.48 1.77
CA VAL A 29 5.74 -3.85 0.39
C VAL A 29 6.87 -4.76 -0.07
N ALA A 30 6.52 -5.87 -0.73
CA ALA A 30 7.48 -6.77 -1.35
C ALA A 30 6.93 -7.31 -2.66
N THR A 31 7.81 -7.64 -3.59
CA THR A 31 7.43 -8.33 -4.82
C THR A 31 8.07 -9.71 -4.91
N LEU A 32 7.28 -10.69 -5.37
CA LEU A 32 7.75 -12.03 -5.70
C LEU A 32 8.32 -12.11 -7.13
N GLY A 33 7.95 -11.16 -7.99
CA GLY A 33 8.51 -10.96 -9.33
C GLY A 33 9.64 -9.93 -9.36
N VAL A 34 10.33 -9.81 -10.50
CA VAL A 34 11.40 -8.81 -10.68
C VAL A 34 10.84 -7.66 -11.52
N PRO A 35 10.75 -6.42 -10.99
CA PRO A 35 10.45 -5.24 -11.79
C PRO A 35 11.43 -5.09 -12.95
N ALA A 36 10.96 -4.56 -14.07
CA ALA A 36 11.84 -4.27 -15.20
C ALA A 36 12.99 -3.34 -14.79
N ALA A 37 14.14 -3.47 -15.46
CA ALA A 37 15.22 -2.49 -15.32
C ALA A 37 14.64 -1.09 -15.59
N ASP A 38 14.97 -0.13 -14.74
CA ASP A 38 14.48 1.26 -14.75
C ASP A 38 13.01 1.47 -14.34
N GLN A 39 12.29 0.44 -13.91
CA GLN A 39 10.99 0.61 -13.27
C GLN A 39 11.08 0.65 -11.74
N THR A 40 10.37 1.62 -11.18
CA THR A 40 10.30 1.87 -9.74
C THR A 40 8.84 2.01 -9.36
N HIS A 41 8.32 1.19 -8.45
CA HIS A 41 6.93 1.20 -7.98
C HIS A 41 6.81 1.82 -6.58
N THR A 42 6.01 2.87 -6.46
CA THR A 42 5.80 3.59 -5.19
C THR A 42 4.37 3.42 -4.69
N PHE A 43 4.25 3.09 -3.41
CA PHE A 43 3.00 2.84 -2.71
C PHE A 43 2.88 3.78 -1.54
N ASN A 44 1.75 4.46 -1.44
CA ASN A 44 1.41 5.31 -0.31
C ASN A 44 0.28 4.67 0.49
N LEU A 45 0.36 4.78 1.81
CA LEU A 45 -0.81 4.57 2.65
C LEU A 45 -1.59 5.89 2.73
N LEU A 46 -2.89 5.81 2.54
CA LEU A 46 -3.82 6.90 2.80
C LEU A 46 -4.69 6.52 4.00
N ARG A 47 -5.21 7.52 4.70
CA ARG A 47 -6.09 7.35 5.84
C ARG A 47 -7.28 8.28 5.73
N ALA A 48 -8.50 7.76 5.86
CA ALA A 48 -9.70 8.54 6.02
C ALA A 48 -10.20 8.41 7.47
N PRO A 49 -10.42 9.52 8.20
CA PRO A 49 -10.91 9.49 9.57
C PRO A 49 -12.26 8.76 9.72
N GLY A 50 -12.39 7.98 10.78
CA GLY A 50 -13.67 7.44 11.24
C GLY A 50 -14.51 8.45 12.04
N PRO A 51 -15.75 8.07 12.43
CA PRO A 51 -16.41 6.78 12.21
C PRO A 51 -17.14 6.66 10.86
N SER A 52 -17.11 7.70 10.01
CA SER A 52 -17.70 7.67 8.67
C SER A 52 -16.65 8.04 7.61
N PRO A 53 -15.76 7.10 7.24
CA PRO A 53 -14.67 7.40 6.31
C PRO A 53 -15.21 7.73 4.91
N ALA A 54 -14.78 8.87 4.38
CA ALA A 54 -15.11 9.28 3.01
C ALA A 54 -13.84 9.45 2.17
N ILE A 55 -13.97 9.23 0.86
CA ILE A 55 -12.87 9.40 -0.11
C ILE A 55 -12.34 10.85 -0.09
N ALA A 56 -13.24 11.81 0.11
CA ALA A 56 -12.89 13.23 0.16
C ALA A 56 -12.00 13.59 1.37
N ASP A 57 -12.00 12.75 2.41
CA ASP A 57 -11.24 12.96 3.65
C ASP A 57 -9.94 12.15 3.69
N LEU A 58 -9.52 11.57 2.56
CA LEU A 58 -8.25 10.85 2.48
C LEU A 58 -7.07 11.80 2.73
N GLN A 59 -6.26 11.41 3.69
CA GLN A 59 -5.03 12.07 4.08
C GLN A 59 -3.87 11.15 3.77
N GLU A 60 -2.78 11.69 3.24
CA GLU A 60 -1.52 10.97 3.08
C GLU A 60 -0.62 11.24 4.28
N PRO A 61 -0.45 10.28 5.22
CA PRO A 61 0.48 10.43 6.31
C PRO A 61 1.90 10.30 5.73
N ALA A 62 2.70 11.36 5.85
CA ALA A 62 4.03 11.45 5.24
C ALA A 62 4.98 10.30 5.59
N ALA A 63 4.73 9.58 6.70
CA ALA A 63 5.56 8.45 7.14
C ALA A 63 5.40 7.18 6.29
N PHE A 64 4.36 7.06 5.47
CA PHE A 64 4.00 5.80 4.81
C PHE A 64 4.06 5.88 3.29
N SER A 65 5.25 6.16 2.77
CA SER A 65 5.58 5.95 1.36
C SER A 65 6.64 4.86 1.23
N CYS A 66 6.44 3.94 0.29
CA CYS A 66 7.28 2.78 0.12
C CYS A 66 7.55 2.48 -1.34
N THR A 67 8.83 2.34 -1.69
CA THR A 67 9.27 2.21 -3.08
C THR A 67 10.05 0.92 -3.29
N ILE A 68 9.71 0.18 -4.35
CA ILE A 68 10.43 -1.02 -4.79
C ILE A 68 10.90 -0.88 -6.24
N SER A 69 11.99 -1.55 -6.59
CA SER A 69 12.59 -1.57 -7.93
C SER A 69 13.20 -2.93 -8.25
N SER A 70 13.83 -3.06 -9.42
CA SER A 70 14.61 -4.24 -9.80
C SER A 70 15.76 -4.53 -8.81
N ALA A 71 16.36 -3.49 -8.22
CA ALA A 71 17.45 -3.61 -7.24
C ALA A 71 16.94 -3.77 -5.80
N ALA A 72 15.84 -3.10 -5.46
CA ALA A 72 15.24 -3.11 -4.12
C ALA A 72 13.83 -3.71 -4.18
N ARG A 73 13.72 -5.04 -4.09
CA ARG A 73 12.45 -5.77 -4.28
C ARG A 73 11.52 -5.77 -3.06
N SER A 74 11.90 -5.08 -2.00
CA SER A 74 11.10 -4.88 -0.81
C SER A 74 11.43 -3.55 -0.16
N CYS A 75 10.44 -2.96 0.49
CA CYS A 75 10.63 -1.79 1.33
C CYS A 75 9.75 -1.90 2.58
N VAL A 76 10.22 -1.28 3.66
CA VAL A 76 9.52 -1.16 4.93
C VAL A 76 9.65 0.27 5.40
N THR A 77 8.54 0.88 5.80
CA THR A 77 8.53 2.17 6.47
C THR A 77 7.62 2.12 7.69
N SER A 78 8.01 2.86 8.73
CA SER A 78 7.29 2.92 10.00
C SER A 78 7.24 4.35 10.50
N GLY A 79 6.16 4.71 11.18
CA GLY A 79 6.01 6.05 11.73
C GLY A 79 5.03 6.09 12.88
N VAL A 80 5.26 7.05 13.77
CA VAL A 80 4.30 7.41 14.81
C VAL A 80 3.10 8.05 14.15
N VAL A 81 1.91 7.56 14.50
CA VAL A 81 0.63 8.06 14.02
C VAL A 81 -0.39 8.07 15.14
N ASN A 82 -1.47 8.82 14.94
CA ASN A 82 -2.61 8.85 15.85
C ASN A 82 -3.85 8.42 15.08
N PHE A 83 -3.86 7.18 14.58
CA PHE A 83 -5.07 6.63 13.96
C PHE A 83 -5.93 5.98 15.02
N ASN A 84 -7.23 6.12 14.86
CA ASN A 84 -8.21 5.61 15.79
C ASN A 84 -8.92 4.39 15.22
N ALA A 85 -9.49 3.56 16.10
CA ALA A 85 -10.44 2.55 15.71
C ALA A 85 -11.57 3.17 14.88
N GLY A 86 -11.92 2.53 13.75
CA GLY A 86 -12.92 3.04 12.82
C GLY A 86 -12.39 3.94 11.70
N ASP A 87 -11.11 4.37 11.75
CA ASP A 87 -10.46 4.97 10.59
C ASP A 87 -10.36 3.94 9.45
N ALA A 88 -10.48 4.41 8.21
CA ALA A 88 -10.15 3.60 7.04
C ALA A 88 -8.71 3.87 6.60
N ILE A 89 -7.99 2.80 6.28
CA ILE A 89 -6.72 2.88 5.57
C ILE A 89 -6.89 2.39 4.15
N GLU A 90 -6.14 2.99 3.24
CA GLU A 90 -6.13 2.62 1.83
C GLU A 90 -4.69 2.58 1.32
N LEU A 91 -4.41 1.63 0.45
CA LEU A 91 -3.14 1.58 -0.28
C LEU A 91 -3.34 2.13 -1.68
N GLN A 92 -2.58 3.18 -1.99
CA GLN A 92 -2.55 3.78 -3.31
C GLN A 92 -1.22 3.50 -3.99
N TRP A 93 -1.31 2.97 -5.21
CA TRP A 93 -0.17 2.89 -6.11
C TRP A 93 -0.13 4.15 -6.98
N ILE A 94 0.95 4.93 -6.88
CA ILE A 94 0.96 6.32 -7.37
C ILE A 94 1.74 6.54 -8.68
N ASN A 95 2.28 5.49 -9.29
CA ASN A 95 3.08 5.63 -10.51
C ASN A 95 2.35 5.12 -11.77
N SER A 96 2.91 5.44 -12.93
CA SER A 96 2.47 4.94 -14.24
C SER A 96 3.22 3.69 -14.73
N ALA A 97 4.18 3.17 -13.94
CA ALA A 97 4.84 1.92 -14.29
C ALA A 97 3.79 0.80 -14.31
N THR A 98 4.04 -0.33 -14.97
CA THR A 98 3.05 -1.40 -15.03
C THR A 98 3.48 -2.56 -14.14
N VAL A 99 2.71 -2.85 -13.08
CA VAL A 99 2.94 -4.04 -12.22
C VAL A 99 2.89 -5.34 -13.03
N LEU A 100 2.20 -5.33 -14.18
CA LEU A 100 2.10 -6.44 -15.13
C LEU A 100 3.40 -6.72 -15.91
N ALA A 101 4.39 -5.82 -15.88
CA ALA A 101 5.69 -5.99 -16.54
C ALA A 101 6.75 -6.67 -15.65
N GLN A 102 6.33 -7.39 -14.60
CA GLN A 102 7.26 -8.11 -13.73
C GLN A 102 7.57 -9.50 -14.28
N ALA A 103 8.84 -9.89 -14.24
CA ALA A 103 9.24 -11.25 -14.56
C ALA A 103 8.71 -12.23 -13.51
N VAL A 104 8.27 -13.42 -13.94
CA VAL A 104 7.80 -14.52 -13.08
C VAL A 104 8.91 -14.90 -12.06
N PRO A 105 8.56 -15.14 -10.78
CA PRO A 105 7.21 -15.32 -10.25
C PRO A 105 6.58 -14.05 -9.65
N GLY A 106 6.05 -13.16 -10.48
CA GLY A 106 4.71 -12.61 -10.25
C GLY A 106 4.54 -11.57 -9.13
N PRO A 107 3.52 -11.74 -8.25
CA PRO A 107 2.70 -10.64 -7.69
C PRO A 107 3.38 -9.82 -6.60
N ILE A 108 2.71 -8.73 -6.20
CA ILE A 108 3.11 -7.83 -5.10
C ILE A 108 2.33 -8.18 -3.84
N GLY A 109 3.04 -8.32 -2.72
CA GLY A 109 2.47 -8.41 -1.39
C GLY A 109 2.57 -7.07 -0.67
N ILE A 110 1.48 -6.66 -0.02
CA ILE A 110 1.42 -5.43 0.76
C ILE A 110 0.82 -5.76 2.12
N ALA A 111 1.41 -5.22 3.18
CA ALA A 111 0.91 -5.35 4.55
C ALA A 111 1.05 -4.03 5.30
N PHE A 112 0.01 -3.68 6.06
CA PHE A 112 0.08 -2.63 7.06
C PHE A 112 -0.26 -3.21 8.43
N SER A 113 0.53 -2.86 9.45
CA SER A 113 0.33 -3.32 10.82
C SER A 113 0.39 -2.14 11.79
N CYS A 114 -0.49 -2.18 12.79
CA CYS A 114 -0.50 -1.25 13.91
C CYS A 114 0.16 -1.90 15.13
N ASN A 115 1.07 -1.17 15.77
CA ASN A 115 1.71 -1.51 17.03
C ASN A 115 1.48 -0.41 18.07
#